data_AF-A0A0H5QT74-F1
#
_entry.id   AF-A0A0H5QT74-F1
#
_cell.length_a   1.000
_cell.length_b   1.000
_cell.length_c   1.000
_cell.angle_alpha   90.00
_cell.angle_beta   90.00
_cell.angle_gamma   90.00
#
_symmetry.space_group_name_H-M   'P 1'
#
loop_
_entity.id
_entity.type
_entity.pdbx_description
1 polymer ?
#
loop_
_entity_poly.entity_id
_entity_poly.type
_entity_poly.pdbx_seq_one_letter_code
_entity_poly.pdbx_strand_id
1 'polypeptide(L)'
;KNGGTGFARALENCLQFGTPLLLEGIGESLDPMLDPILTKQSYTSGGRLMIKLGENAVDFDPNFTLYMTTKLVNPHYTPQISTKVVLVNFMITPEGLEDQMLGLVVSRDEPKLEQERMELIVSSSEYQRQLSKIEDEILQRLSSAQGNILDNEELIAALGKSNEASKLIEKRVAEGVVTETRINKIRAEYQVLAVQAANLFFCVSDLSCIDPMYQYSLDWFLSLYIRAMDAAPKAPARLQRTINIRDQFLLALYRNVCRSLFEDDKL
;
A
#
# COMPACT_ATOMS: atom_id res chain seq x y z
N LYS A 1 -21.83 9.87 -12.52
CA LYS A 1 -21.88 10.84 -13.64
C LYS A 1 -21.52 12.20 -13.08
N ASN A 2 -20.30 12.66 -13.35
CA ASN A 2 -19.81 13.97 -12.95
C ASN A 2 -20.62 15.02 -13.75
N GLY A 3 -21.40 15.85 -13.06
CA GLY A 3 -22.27 16.87 -13.69
C GLY A 3 -23.77 16.78 -13.40
N GLY A 4 -24.22 15.86 -12.52
CA GLY A 4 -25.62 15.85 -12.05
C GLY A 4 -25.85 16.83 -10.89
N THR A 5 -27.09 17.33 -10.73
CA THR A 5 -27.49 18.17 -9.57
C THR A 5 -27.22 17.52 -8.21
N GLY A 6 -27.16 16.19 -8.15
CA GLY A 6 -26.76 15.44 -6.95
C GLY A 6 -25.27 15.56 -6.60
N PHE A 7 -24.39 15.79 -7.59
CA PHE A 7 -22.95 15.94 -7.36
C PHE A 7 -22.64 17.26 -6.64
N ALA A 8 -23.18 18.38 -7.12
CA ALA A 8 -23.00 19.68 -6.48
C ALA A 8 -23.49 19.67 -5.03
N ARG A 9 -24.69 19.13 -4.78
CA ARG A 9 -25.24 19.01 -3.42
C ARG A 9 -24.41 18.10 -2.52
N ALA A 10 -23.91 16.98 -3.04
CA ALA A 10 -23.05 16.09 -2.27
C ALA A 10 -21.73 16.79 -1.90
N LEU A 11 -21.14 17.53 -2.84
CA LEU A 11 -19.93 18.31 -2.60
C LEU A 11 -20.14 19.40 -1.55
N GLU A 12 -21.23 20.17 -1.65
CA GLU A 12 -21.60 21.20 -0.68
C GLU A 12 -21.74 20.61 0.74
N ASN A 13 -22.45 19.49 0.87
CA ASN A 13 -22.60 18.80 2.16
C ASN A 13 -21.26 18.31 2.71
N CYS A 14 -20.42 17.68 1.88
CA CYS A 14 -19.12 17.20 2.31
C CYS A 14 -18.20 18.34 2.80
N LEU A 15 -18.22 19.50 2.12
CA LEU A 15 -17.47 20.68 2.53
C LEU A 15 -17.96 21.23 3.88
N GLN A 16 -19.29 21.29 4.07
CA GLN A 16 -19.88 21.81 5.30
C GLN A 16 -19.60 20.92 6.52
N PHE A 17 -19.58 19.60 6.34
CA PHE A 17 -19.42 18.64 7.44
C PHE A 17 -17.99 18.05 7.52
N GLY A 18 -17.04 18.54 6.73
CA GLY A 18 -15.66 18.02 6.73
C GLY A 18 -15.55 16.55 6.30
N THR A 19 -16.55 16.03 5.60
CA THR A 19 -16.60 14.61 5.21
C THR A 19 -15.72 14.38 3.98
N PRO A 20 -14.80 13.40 3.99
CA PRO A 20 -13.99 13.08 2.81
C PRO A 20 -14.86 12.70 1.60
N LEU A 21 -14.48 13.15 0.41
CA LEU A 21 -15.18 12.88 -0.84
C LEU A 21 -14.27 12.17 -1.83
N LEU A 22 -14.75 11.08 -2.45
CA LEU A 22 -14.06 10.33 -3.50
C LEU A 22 -14.78 10.52 -4.84
N LEU A 23 -14.05 10.98 -5.85
CA LEU A 23 -14.52 11.06 -7.23
C LEU A 23 -13.87 9.97 -8.07
N GLU A 24 -14.70 9.13 -8.68
CA GLU A 24 -14.22 8.02 -9.50
C GLU A 24 -14.36 8.29 -10.99
N GLY A 25 -13.43 7.72 -11.78
CA GLY A 25 -13.49 7.76 -13.23
C GLY A 25 -13.24 9.15 -13.81
N ILE A 26 -12.34 9.90 -13.18
CA ILE A 26 -11.91 11.21 -13.69
C ILE A 26 -11.18 11.04 -15.02
N GLY A 27 -11.60 11.79 -16.04
CA GLY A 27 -10.93 11.87 -17.33
C GLY A 27 -9.77 12.85 -17.31
N GLU A 28 -9.25 13.23 -18.48
CA GLU A 28 -8.13 14.18 -18.58
C GLU A 28 -8.51 15.63 -18.25
N SER A 29 -9.82 15.93 -18.21
CA SER A 29 -10.37 17.21 -17.80
C SER A 29 -11.09 17.12 -16.45
N LEU A 30 -10.90 18.15 -15.63
CA LEU A 30 -11.60 18.33 -14.36
C LEU A 30 -12.78 19.28 -14.55
N ASP A 31 -13.84 19.05 -13.77
CA ASP A 31 -14.98 19.97 -13.71
C ASP A 31 -14.53 21.32 -13.11
N PRO A 32 -14.73 22.46 -13.82
CA PRO A 32 -14.37 23.79 -13.31
C PRO A 32 -15.00 24.14 -11.96
N MET A 33 -16.09 23.48 -11.56
CA MET A 33 -16.68 23.66 -10.23
C MET A 33 -15.72 23.27 -9.09
N LEU A 34 -14.73 22.42 -9.36
CA LEU A 34 -13.71 22.00 -8.38
C LEU A 34 -12.59 23.04 -8.21
N ASP A 35 -12.42 23.98 -9.14
CA ASP A 35 -11.27 24.89 -9.15
C ASP A 35 -11.09 25.69 -7.85
N PRO A 36 -12.15 26.23 -7.20
CA PRO A 36 -12.03 26.90 -5.92
C PRO A 36 -11.46 26.00 -4.82
N ILE A 37 -11.81 24.71 -4.82
CA ILE A 37 -11.34 23.72 -3.85
C ILE A 37 -9.88 23.38 -4.12
N LEU A 38 -9.55 23.07 -5.37
CA LEU A 38 -8.19 22.68 -5.77
C LEU A 38 -7.17 23.79 -5.55
N THR A 39 -7.58 25.04 -5.75
CA THR A 39 -6.74 26.22 -5.51
C THR A 39 -6.84 26.78 -4.08
N LYS A 40 -7.62 26.12 -3.21
CA LYS A 40 -7.85 26.50 -1.81
C LYS A 40 -8.31 27.97 -1.65
N GLN A 41 -9.20 28.43 -2.53
CA GLN A 41 -9.80 29.78 -2.52
C GLN A 41 -10.87 29.95 -1.43
N SER A 42 -10.50 29.62 -0.18
CA SER A 42 -11.34 29.86 1.00
C SER A 42 -11.15 31.28 1.52
N TYR A 43 -12.21 31.85 2.11
CA TYR A 43 -12.21 33.19 2.69
C TYR A 43 -13.05 33.22 3.96
N THR A 44 -12.70 34.12 4.89
CA THR A 44 -13.47 34.27 6.12
C THR A 44 -14.60 35.28 5.91
N SER A 45 -15.84 34.88 6.20
CA SER A 45 -17.01 35.76 6.18
C SER A 45 -17.84 35.53 7.44
N GLY A 46 -18.15 36.60 8.18
CA GLY A 46 -18.93 36.49 9.41
C GLY A 46 -18.31 35.58 10.49
N GLY A 47 -16.98 35.47 10.52
CA GLY A 47 -16.26 34.58 11.45
C GLY A 47 -16.25 33.09 11.07
N ARG A 48 -16.83 32.73 9.92
CA ARG A 48 -16.79 31.37 9.37
C ARG A 48 -15.87 31.31 8.16
N LEU A 49 -15.20 30.18 7.99
CA LEU A 49 -14.43 29.90 6.79
C LEU A 49 -15.41 29.43 5.71
N MET A 50 -15.39 30.09 4.56
CA MET A 50 -16.31 29.87 3.46
C MET A 50 -15.53 29.57 2.19
N ILE A 51 -16.16 28.86 1.25
CA ILE A 51 -15.66 28.67 -0.11
C ILE A 51 -16.77 28.95 -1.11
N LYS A 52 -16.45 29.61 -2.23
CA LYS A 52 -17.43 29.94 -3.26
C LYS A 52 -17.42 28.85 -4.33
N LEU A 53 -18.55 28.15 -4.50
CA LEU A 53 -18.79 27.17 -5.55
C LEU A 53 -19.82 27.71 -6.54
N GLY A 54 -19.37 28.18 -7.71
CA GLY A 54 -20.24 28.85 -8.66
C GLY A 54 -20.86 30.12 -8.04
N GLU A 55 -22.18 30.15 -7.90
CA GLU A 55 -22.90 31.26 -7.25
C GLU A 55 -23.13 31.05 -5.75
N ASN A 56 -22.92 29.84 -5.23
CA ASN A 56 -23.18 29.50 -3.83
C ASN A 56 -21.96 29.73 -2.95
N ALA A 57 -22.16 30.32 -1.77
CA ALA A 57 -21.17 30.37 -0.70
C ALA A 57 -21.48 29.26 0.31
N VAL A 58 -20.49 28.42 0.59
CA VAL A 58 -20.65 27.21 1.42
C VAL A 58 -19.68 27.29 2.58
N ASP A 59 -20.13 26.90 3.78
CA ASP A 59 -19.25 26.72 4.95
C ASP A 59 -18.15 25.69 4.60
N PHE A 60 -16.89 26.01 4.86
CA PHE A 60 -15.74 25.16 4.58
C PHE A 60 -15.11 24.64 5.87
N ASP A 61 -15.28 23.34 6.13
CA ASP A 61 -14.62 22.67 7.24
C ASP A 61 -13.16 22.28 6.87
N PRO A 62 -12.16 22.68 7.67
CA PRO A 62 -10.75 22.37 7.40
C PRO A 62 -10.40 20.87 7.36
N ASN A 63 -11.24 19.98 7.90
CA ASN A 63 -11.03 18.53 7.87
C ASN A 63 -11.43 17.88 6.54
N PHE A 64 -12.09 18.63 5.65
CA PHE A 64 -12.49 18.12 4.35
C PHE A 64 -11.28 17.66 3.52
N THR A 65 -11.39 16.47 2.93
CA THR A 65 -10.38 15.92 2.00
C THR A 65 -11.04 15.43 0.70
N LEU A 66 -10.48 15.81 -0.44
CA LEU A 66 -10.93 15.37 -1.76
C LEU A 66 -9.95 14.35 -2.35
N TYR A 67 -10.48 13.18 -2.72
CA TYR A 67 -9.77 12.14 -3.45
C TYR A 67 -10.36 12.00 -4.85
N MET A 68 -9.49 11.73 -5.82
CA MET A 68 -9.86 11.54 -7.22
C MET A 68 -9.15 10.31 -7.77
N THR A 69 -9.88 9.45 -8.48
CA THR A 69 -9.32 8.25 -9.13
C THR A 69 -9.62 8.26 -10.62
N THR A 70 -8.68 7.75 -11.39
CA THR A 70 -8.80 7.55 -12.84
C THR A 70 -8.40 6.12 -13.18
N LYS A 71 -9.02 5.57 -14.23
CA LYS A 71 -8.64 4.29 -14.83
C LYS A 71 -7.73 4.46 -16.05
N LEU A 72 -7.44 5.71 -16.43
CA LEU A 72 -6.54 6.00 -17.54
C LEU A 72 -5.12 5.61 -17.13
N VAL A 73 -4.48 4.77 -17.94
CA VAL A 73 -3.13 4.25 -17.68
C VAL A 73 -2.08 5.36 -17.82
N ASN A 74 -2.21 6.21 -18.84
CA ASN A 74 -1.30 7.32 -19.10
C ASN A 74 -2.08 8.60 -19.51
N PRO A 75 -2.82 9.22 -18.59
CA PRO A 75 -3.60 10.42 -18.86
C PRO A 75 -2.70 11.63 -19.12
N HIS A 76 -3.00 12.40 -20.17
CA HIS A 76 -2.27 13.64 -20.49
C HIS A 76 -2.93 14.85 -19.80
N TYR A 77 -2.68 14.99 -18.50
CA TYR A 77 -3.14 16.18 -17.76
C TYR A 77 -2.40 17.44 -18.19
N THR A 78 -3.14 18.54 -18.32
CA THR A 78 -2.54 19.84 -18.62
C THR A 78 -1.67 20.31 -17.45
N PRO A 79 -0.63 21.15 -17.70
CA PRO A 79 0.19 21.71 -16.63
C PRO A 79 -0.63 22.45 -15.55
N GLN A 80 -1.78 23.01 -15.95
CA GLN A 80 -2.70 23.70 -15.05
C GLN A 80 -3.35 22.75 -14.03
N ILE A 81 -3.62 21.50 -14.40
CA ILE A 81 -4.14 20.47 -13.49
C ILE A 81 -3.00 19.97 -12.61
N SER A 82 -1.85 19.64 -13.20
CA SER A 82 -0.70 19.06 -12.51
C SER A 82 -0.09 19.96 -11.44
N THR A 83 -0.31 21.27 -11.48
CA THR A 83 0.11 22.20 -10.40
C THR A 83 -0.88 22.29 -9.25
N LYS A 84 -2.15 21.93 -9.48
CA LYS A 84 -3.23 22.04 -8.49
C LYS A 84 -3.45 20.75 -7.69
N VAL A 85 -3.04 19.61 -8.24
CA VAL A 85 -3.27 18.29 -7.65
C VAL A 85 -1.96 17.56 -7.43
N VAL A 86 -1.94 16.67 -6.44
CA VAL A 86 -0.86 15.70 -6.27
C VAL A 86 -1.26 14.43 -7.02
N LEU A 87 -0.52 14.10 -8.08
CA LEU A 87 -0.73 12.86 -8.83
C LEU A 87 -0.02 11.71 -8.11
N VAL A 88 -0.78 10.67 -7.77
CA VAL A 88 -0.26 9.44 -7.17
C VAL A 88 -0.45 8.30 -8.16
N ASN A 89 0.65 7.64 -8.53
CA ASN A 89 0.62 6.52 -9.46
C ASN A 89 0.42 5.20 -8.71
N PHE A 90 -0.68 4.50 -9.00
CA PHE A 90 -1.02 3.18 -8.44
C PHE A 90 -0.76 2.03 -9.43
N MET A 91 -0.01 2.28 -10.51
CA MET A 91 0.44 1.22 -11.40
C MET A 91 1.21 0.16 -10.64
N ILE A 92 0.92 -1.10 -10.96
CA ILE A 92 1.65 -2.25 -10.44
C ILE A 92 3.08 -2.17 -10.98
N THR A 93 4.07 -2.20 -10.09
CA THR A 93 5.48 -2.23 -10.45
C THR A 93 5.98 -3.67 -10.51
N PRO A 94 7.01 -3.97 -11.32
CA PRO A 94 7.65 -5.29 -11.33
C PRO A 94 8.09 -5.77 -9.95
N GLU A 95 8.73 -4.89 -9.18
CA GLU A 95 9.19 -5.17 -7.81
C GLU A 95 8.01 -5.44 -6.87
N GLY A 96 6.95 -4.62 -6.92
CA GLY A 96 5.78 -4.80 -6.06
C GLY A 96 5.02 -6.09 -6.36
N LEU A 97 4.93 -6.47 -7.65
CA LEU A 97 4.32 -7.74 -8.04
C LEU A 97 5.20 -8.92 -7.65
N GLU A 98 6.52 -8.83 -7.82
CA GLU A 98 7.46 -9.86 -7.37
C GLU A 98 7.29 -10.14 -5.88
N ASP A 99 7.28 -9.10 -5.04
CA ASP A 99 7.05 -9.25 -3.59
C ASP A 99 5.69 -9.88 -3.28
N GLN A 100 4.65 -9.52 -4.01
CA GLN A 100 3.32 -10.12 -3.87
C GLN A 100 3.33 -11.60 -4.23
N MET A 101 3.96 -11.96 -5.35
CA MET A 101 4.07 -13.35 -5.82
C MET A 101 4.91 -14.21 -4.86
N LEU A 102 5.97 -13.63 -4.29
CA LEU A 102 6.78 -14.25 -3.25
C LEU A 102 5.95 -14.53 -1.98
N GLY A 103 5.17 -13.55 -1.53
CA GLY A 103 4.26 -13.73 -0.39
C GLY A 103 3.24 -14.84 -0.63
N LEU A 104 2.68 -14.93 -1.84
CA LEU A 104 1.72 -15.99 -2.20
C LEU A 104 2.35 -17.38 -2.20
N VAL A 105 3.55 -17.55 -2.76
CA VAL A 105 4.19 -18.88 -2.76
C VAL A 105 4.63 -19.31 -1.37
N VAL A 106 5.21 -18.40 -0.58
CA VAL A 106 5.66 -18.70 0.79
C VAL A 106 4.46 -19.00 1.70
N SER A 107 3.40 -18.21 1.64
CA SER A 107 2.19 -18.45 2.45
C SER A 107 1.52 -19.80 2.15
N ARG A 108 1.62 -20.29 0.91
CA ARG A 108 1.02 -21.56 0.50
C ARG A 108 1.91 -22.78 0.77
N ASP A 109 3.22 -22.67 0.54
CA ASP A 109 4.13 -23.81 0.66
C ASP A 109 4.77 -23.92 2.05
N GLU A 110 4.98 -22.79 2.75
CA GLU A 110 5.58 -22.70 4.08
C GLU A 110 4.72 -21.84 5.03
N PRO A 111 3.46 -22.22 5.31
CA PRO A 111 2.51 -21.38 6.07
C PRO A 111 2.99 -21.05 7.48
N LYS A 112 3.74 -21.95 8.12
CA LYS A 112 4.33 -21.73 9.46
C LYS A 112 5.39 -20.62 9.42
N LEU A 113 6.20 -20.57 8.37
CA LEU A 113 7.21 -19.53 8.18
C LEU A 113 6.54 -18.17 8.00
N GLU A 114 5.46 -18.12 7.22
CA GLU A 114 4.71 -16.89 7.01
C GLU A 114 4.00 -16.42 8.28
N GLN A 115 3.44 -17.34 9.07
CA GLN A 115 2.88 -17.02 10.38
C GLN A 115 3.96 -16.45 11.32
N GLU A 116 5.12 -17.08 11.41
CA GLU A 116 6.24 -16.60 12.23
C GLU A 116 6.69 -15.20 11.79
N ARG A 117 6.73 -14.94 10.48
CA ARG A 117 7.01 -13.62 9.91
C ARG A 117 5.97 -12.58 10.34
N MET A 118 4.68 -12.90 10.26
CA MET A 118 3.62 -11.98 10.65
C MET A 118 3.67 -11.66 12.15
N GLU A 119 3.90 -12.66 13.00
CA GLU A 119 4.07 -12.47 14.45
C GLU A 119 5.29 -11.59 14.75
N LEU A 120 6.38 -11.77 14.01
CA LEU A 120 7.59 -10.95 14.15
C LEU A 120 7.33 -9.48 13.75
N ILE A 121 6.57 -9.23 12.68
CA ILE A 121 6.21 -7.87 12.25
C ILE A 121 5.38 -7.16 13.32
N VAL A 122 4.35 -7.83 13.86
CA VAL A 122 3.48 -7.26 14.89
C VAL A 122 4.29 -6.96 16.16
N SER A 123 5.07 -7.92 16.65
CA SER A 123 5.89 -7.73 17.85
C SER A 123 6.97 -6.67 17.67
N SER A 124 7.61 -6.59 16.50
CA SER A 124 8.58 -5.53 16.17
C SER A 124 7.95 -4.14 16.25
N SER A 125 6.75 -3.96 15.67
CA SER A 125 6.01 -2.70 15.74
C SER A 125 5.63 -2.34 17.18
N GLU A 126 5.20 -3.32 17.97
CA GLU A 126 4.89 -3.12 19.39
C GLU A 126 6.13 -2.71 20.18
N TYR A 127 7.27 -3.36 19.97
CA TYR A 127 8.52 -3.02 20.63
C TYR A 127 9.02 -1.63 20.28
N GLN A 128 8.97 -1.23 19.00
CA GLN A 128 9.32 0.13 18.57
C GLN A 128 8.42 1.17 19.23
N ARG A 129 7.11 0.90 19.33
CA ARG A 129 6.16 1.78 20.00
C ARG A 129 6.43 1.88 21.51
N GLN A 130 6.77 0.77 22.17
CA GLN A 130 7.13 0.77 23.59
C GLN A 130 8.42 1.55 23.84
N LEU A 131 9.43 1.36 22.99
CA LEU A 131 10.70 2.08 23.07
C LEU A 131 10.49 3.60 22.95
N SER A 132 9.76 4.05 21.93
CA SER A 132 9.42 5.46 21.75
C SER A 132 8.67 6.04 22.95
N LYS A 133 7.72 5.30 23.54
CA LYS A 133 7.03 5.75 24.76
C LYS A 133 7.98 5.91 25.95
N ILE A 134 8.91 4.96 26.14
CA ILE A 134 9.89 5.03 27.23
C ILE A 134 10.82 6.23 27.02
N GLU A 135 11.25 6.50 25.79
CA GLU A 135 12.07 7.66 25.45
C GLU A 135 11.32 8.98 25.71
N ASP A 136 10.05 9.07 25.30
CA ASP A 136 9.20 10.23 25.56
C ASP A 136 8.98 10.47 27.06
N GLU A 137 8.74 9.40 27.83
CA GLU A 137 8.60 9.47 29.29
C GLU A 137 9.88 9.95 29.96
N ILE A 138 11.05 9.50 29.50
CA ILE A 138 12.36 9.96 30.01
C ILE A 138 12.51 11.46 29.74
N LEU A 139 12.26 11.91 28.50
CA LEU A 139 12.36 13.31 28.11
C LEU A 139 11.40 14.19 28.90
N GLN A 140 10.15 13.75 29.07
CA GLN A 140 9.14 14.48 29.84
C GLN A 140 9.58 14.64 31.30
N ARG A 141 10.04 13.55 31.93
CA ARG A 141 10.49 13.59 33.33
C ARG A 141 11.70 14.51 33.51
N LEU A 142 12.69 14.44 32.61
CA LEU A 142 13.85 15.34 32.61
C LEU A 142 13.45 16.81 32.42
N SER A 143 12.50 17.09 31.52
CA SER A 143 12.02 18.45 31.25
C SER A 143 11.18 19.02 32.39
N SER A 144 10.44 18.18 33.12
CA SER A 144 9.60 18.60 34.26
C SER A 144 10.37 18.77 35.57
N ALA A 145 11.60 18.27 35.64
CA ALA A 145 12.42 18.32 36.84
C ALA A 145 12.85 19.78 37.11
N GLN A 146 12.45 20.32 38.26
CA GLN A 146 12.89 21.63 38.74
C GLN A 146 13.93 21.45 39.86
N GLY A 147 15.00 22.24 39.84
CA GLY A 147 16.10 22.14 40.80
C GLY A 147 17.23 21.20 40.34
N ASN A 148 18.08 20.76 41.28
CA ASN A 148 19.17 19.84 40.98
C ASN A 148 18.64 18.42 40.78
N ILE A 149 18.69 17.94 39.54
CA ILE A 149 18.22 16.60 39.12
C ILE A 149 18.90 15.48 39.91
N LEU A 150 20.14 15.70 40.35
CA LEU A 150 20.93 14.71 41.10
C LEU A 150 20.41 14.48 42.53
N ASP A 151 19.62 15.40 43.07
CA ASP A 151 19.08 15.30 44.43
C ASP A 151 17.68 14.67 44.46
N ASN A 152 17.09 14.39 43.28
CA ASN A 152 15.77 13.78 43.16
C ASN A 152 15.88 12.25 43.03
N GLU A 153 15.91 11.56 44.18
CA GLU A 153 15.99 10.10 44.24
C GLU A 153 14.85 9.39 43.50
N GLU A 154 13.64 9.94 43.51
CA GLU A 154 12.48 9.37 42.79
C GLU A 154 12.68 9.41 41.27
N LEU A 155 13.21 10.52 40.77
CA LEU A 155 13.54 10.69 39.35
C LEU A 155 14.67 9.74 38.93
N ILE A 156 15.73 9.61 39.74
CA ILE A 156 16.84 8.70 39.47
C ILE A 156 16.36 7.25 39.44
N ALA A 157 15.54 6.83 40.41
CA ALA A 157 14.99 5.49 40.46
C ALA A 157 14.07 5.18 39.26
N ALA A 158 13.25 6.16 38.84
CA ALA A 158 12.40 6.01 37.66
C ALA A 158 13.22 5.92 36.37
N LEU A 159 14.23 6.77 36.19
CA LEU A 159 15.14 6.73 35.04
C LEU A 159 15.90 5.40 34.98
N GLY A 160 16.32 4.87 36.12
CA GLY A 160 16.95 3.54 36.22
C GLY A 160 16.03 2.43 35.69
N LYS A 161 14.77 2.39 36.15
CA LYS A 161 13.77 1.41 35.69
C LYS A 161 13.46 1.55 34.19
N SER A 162 13.29 2.77 33.69
CA SER A 162 13.05 3.03 32.27
C SER A 162 14.23 2.62 31.40
N ASN A 163 15.47 2.85 31.86
CA ASN A 163 16.68 2.43 31.16
C ASN A 163 16.83 0.90 31.12
N GLU A 164 16.54 0.19 32.22
CA GLU A 164 16.54 -1.27 32.25
C GLU A 164 15.49 -1.87 31.31
N ALA A 165 14.27 -1.31 31.29
CA ALA A 165 13.22 -1.71 30.38
C ALA A 165 13.59 -1.46 28.90
N SER A 166 14.18 -0.30 28.60
CA SER A 166 14.68 0.04 27.26
C SER A 166 15.70 -0.98 26.77
N LYS A 167 16.72 -1.29 27.58
CA LYS A 167 17.75 -2.29 27.25
C LYS A 167 17.17 -3.68 27.01
N LEU A 168 16.15 -4.08 27.76
CA LEU A 168 15.46 -5.36 27.54
C LEU A 168 14.74 -5.38 26.19
N ILE A 169 14.06 -4.29 25.82
CA ILE A 169 13.37 -4.17 24.53
C ILE A 169 14.38 -4.15 23.38
N GLU A 170 15.46 -3.38 23.49
CA GLU A 170 16.55 -3.35 22.50
C GLU A 170 17.12 -4.76 22.25
N LYS A 171 17.32 -5.54 23.31
CA LYS A 171 17.76 -6.93 23.19
C LYS A 171 16.77 -7.78 22.40
N ARG A 172 15.46 -7.66 22.68
CA ARG A 172 14.41 -8.40 21.96
C ARG A 172 14.31 -7.98 20.49
N VAL A 173 14.47 -6.69 20.20
CA VAL A 173 14.52 -6.17 18.82
C VAL A 173 15.72 -6.78 18.08
N ALA A 174 16.89 -6.85 18.71
CA ALA A 174 18.07 -7.48 18.12
C ALA A 174 17.87 -8.98 17.84
N GLU A 175 17.25 -9.72 18.77
CA GLU A 175 16.87 -11.13 18.56
C GLU A 175 15.86 -11.28 17.40
N GLY A 176 14.94 -10.32 17.28
CA GLY A 176 13.98 -10.24 16.18
C GLY A 176 14.66 -10.11 14.81
N VAL A 177 15.66 -9.23 14.68
CA VAL A 177 16.43 -9.04 13.43
C VAL A 177 17.15 -10.33 13.01
N VAL A 178 17.71 -11.10 13.96
CA VAL A 178 18.34 -12.40 13.67
C VAL A 178 17.30 -13.40 13.14
N THR A 179 16.10 -13.39 13.73
CA THR A 179 15.00 -14.25 13.27
C THR A 179 14.51 -13.83 11.88
N GLU A 180 14.39 -12.52 11.64
CA GLU A 180 13.99 -11.96 10.35
C GLU A 180 14.95 -12.35 9.23
N THR A 181 16.26 -12.22 9.46
CA THR A 181 17.28 -12.59 8.48
C THR A 181 17.23 -14.09 8.15
N ARG A 182 16.97 -14.96 9.14
CA ARG A 182 16.75 -16.39 8.92
C ARG A 182 15.51 -16.64 8.05
N ILE A 183 14.40 -15.97 8.34
CA ILE A 183 13.16 -16.07 7.57
C ILE A 183 13.41 -15.62 6.12
N ASN A 184 14.03 -14.45 5.93
CA ASN A 184 14.31 -13.89 4.62
C ASN A 184 15.23 -14.79 3.79
N LYS A 185 16.20 -15.47 4.42
CA LYS A 185 17.04 -16.45 3.75
C LYS A 185 16.24 -17.62 3.15
N ILE A 186 15.24 -18.12 3.88
CA ILE A 186 14.37 -19.20 3.40
C ILE A 186 13.43 -18.66 2.30
N ARG A 187 12.89 -17.45 2.46
CA ARG A 187 12.04 -16.80 1.43
C ARG A 187 12.80 -16.59 0.12
N ALA A 188 14.07 -16.23 0.18
CA ALA A 188 14.92 -16.03 -1.00
C ALA A 188 15.03 -17.28 -1.89
N GLU A 189 14.83 -18.49 -1.36
CA GLU A 189 14.80 -19.73 -2.16
C GLU A 189 13.63 -19.77 -3.15
N TYR A 190 12.55 -19.02 -2.88
CA TYR A 190 11.38 -18.88 -3.74
C TYR A 190 11.42 -17.64 -4.65
N GLN A 191 12.41 -16.75 -4.48
CA GLN A 191 12.52 -15.48 -5.23
C GLN A 191 12.47 -15.71 -6.74
N VAL A 192 13.18 -16.73 -7.22
CA VAL A 192 13.27 -17.04 -8.66
C VAL A 192 11.89 -17.32 -9.26
N LEU A 193 10.97 -17.95 -8.52
CA LEU A 193 9.60 -18.16 -8.99
C LEU A 193 8.83 -16.85 -9.06
N ALA A 194 8.99 -15.99 -8.05
CA ALA A 194 8.29 -14.73 -7.96
C ALA A 194 8.71 -13.80 -9.11
N VAL A 195 10.01 -13.67 -9.37
CA VAL A 195 10.56 -12.91 -10.51
C VAL A 195 9.99 -13.42 -11.83
N GLN A 196 10.03 -14.74 -12.04
CA GLN A 196 9.52 -15.34 -13.27
C GLN A 196 8.02 -15.09 -13.46
N ALA A 197 7.23 -15.24 -12.40
CA ALA A 197 5.80 -15.04 -12.46
C ALA A 197 5.43 -13.57 -12.67
N ALA A 198 6.16 -12.63 -12.06
CA ALA A 198 5.99 -11.20 -12.32
C ALA A 198 6.31 -10.85 -13.78
N ASN A 199 7.45 -11.32 -14.31
CA ASN A 199 7.80 -11.11 -15.72
C ASN A 199 6.74 -11.65 -16.67
N LEU A 200 6.23 -12.87 -16.41
CA LEU A 200 5.16 -13.46 -17.21
C LEU A 200 3.87 -12.63 -17.18
N PHE A 201 3.53 -12.01 -16.04
CA PHE A 201 2.36 -11.12 -15.97
C PHE A 201 2.50 -9.91 -16.88
N PHE A 202 3.66 -9.25 -16.87
CA PHE A 202 3.90 -8.09 -17.73
C PHE A 202 3.93 -8.49 -19.21
N CYS A 203 4.56 -9.62 -19.56
CA CYS A 203 4.48 -10.16 -20.92
C CYS A 203 3.04 -10.42 -21.39
N VAL A 204 2.19 -10.97 -20.51
CA VAL A 204 0.77 -11.22 -20.83
C VAL A 204 -0.03 -9.91 -20.90
N SER A 205 0.31 -8.92 -20.08
CA SER A 205 -0.32 -7.60 -20.09
C SER A 205 0.00 -6.82 -21.37
N ASP A 206 1.23 -6.96 -21.87
CA ASP A 206 1.70 -6.33 -23.11
C ASP A 206 1.03 -6.90 -24.37
N LEU A 207 0.33 -8.04 -24.28
CA LEU A 207 -0.47 -8.57 -25.40
C LEU A 207 -1.58 -7.61 -25.83
N SER A 208 -2.03 -6.73 -24.93
CA SER A 208 -2.99 -5.66 -25.26
C SER A 208 -2.47 -4.66 -26.30
N CYS A 209 -1.15 -4.60 -26.53
CA CYS A 209 -0.53 -3.82 -27.59
C CYS A 209 -0.70 -4.45 -28.98
N ILE A 210 -0.98 -5.75 -29.06
CA ILE A 210 -1.25 -6.47 -30.32
C ILE A 210 -2.73 -6.34 -30.67
N ASP A 211 -3.61 -6.75 -29.75
CA ASP A 211 -5.05 -6.58 -29.87
C ASP A 211 -5.64 -6.01 -28.57
N PRO A 212 -6.41 -4.91 -28.62
CA PRO A 212 -7.03 -4.31 -27.43
C PRO A 212 -7.92 -5.25 -26.62
N MET A 213 -8.39 -6.36 -27.21
CA MET A 213 -9.18 -7.40 -26.53
C MET A 213 -8.33 -8.31 -25.64
N TYR A 214 -7.01 -8.36 -25.81
CA TYR A 214 -6.10 -9.18 -25.01
C TYR A 214 -5.79 -8.54 -23.65
N GLN A 215 -6.84 -8.42 -22.83
CA GLN A 215 -6.75 -7.86 -21.49
C GLN A 215 -6.92 -8.96 -20.44
N TYR A 216 -5.97 -9.03 -19.51
CA TYR A 216 -5.98 -9.98 -18.41
C TYR A 216 -5.88 -9.21 -17.10
N SER A 217 -6.84 -9.45 -16.19
CA SER A 217 -6.82 -8.83 -14.87
C SER A 217 -5.76 -9.48 -13.97
N LEU A 218 -5.15 -8.69 -13.09
CA LEU A 218 -4.25 -9.20 -12.04
C LEU A 218 -4.94 -10.28 -11.18
N ASP A 219 -6.19 -10.07 -10.76
CA ASP A 219 -6.92 -11.02 -9.91
C ASP A 219 -7.03 -12.43 -10.52
N TRP A 220 -7.31 -12.49 -11.82
CA TRP A 220 -7.33 -13.75 -12.57
C TRP A 220 -5.94 -14.41 -12.57
N PHE A 221 -4.88 -13.63 -12.81
CA PHE A 221 -3.51 -14.12 -12.85
C PHE A 221 -3.07 -14.69 -11.50
N LEU A 222 -3.33 -13.97 -10.40
CA LEU A 222 -3.05 -14.42 -9.03
C LEU A 222 -3.84 -15.70 -8.70
N SER A 223 -5.11 -15.75 -9.09
CA SER A 223 -5.96 -16.94 -8.90
C SER A 223 -5.46 -18.14 -9.71
N LEU A 224 -4.93 -17.92 -10.91
CA LEU A 224 -4.30 -18.96 -11.72
C LEU A 224 -3.01 -19.45 -11.08
N TYR A 225 -2.18 -18.54 -10.56
CA TYR A 225 -0.94 -18.87 -9.84
C TYR A 225 -1.22 -19.75 -8.62
N ILE A 226 -2.20 -19.37 -7.78
CA ILE A 226 -2.61 -20.17 -6.61
C ILE A 226 -3.08 -21.56 -7.02
N ARG A 227 -3.98 -21.66 -8.01
CA ARG A 227 -4.45 -22.96 -8.50
C ARG A 227 -3.33 -23.84 -9.06
N ALA A 228 -2.35 -23.24 -9.74
CA ALA A 228 -1.19 -23.95 -10.24
C ALA A 228 -0.30 -24.48 -9.10
N MET A 229 -0.10 -23.69 -8.04
CA MET A 229 0.64 -24.12 -6.85
C MET A 229 -0.04 -25.30 -6.14
N ASP A 230 -1.37 -25.25 -6.02
CA ASP A 230 -2.16 -26.30 -5.39
C ASP A 230 -2.16 -27.60 -6.23
N ALA A 231 -2.17 -27.48 -7.56
CA ALA A 231 -2.12 -28.61 -8.49
C ALA A 231 -0.72 -29.20 -8.70
N ALA A 232 0.33 -28.42 -8.43
CA ALA A 232 1.71 -28.85 -8.65
C ALA A 232 2.08 -30.01 -7.70
N PRO A 233 2.83 -31.03 -8.17
CA PRO A 233 3.27 -32.14 -7.32
C PRO A 233 4.07 -31.67 -6.10
N LYS A 234 3.75 -32.21 -4.92
CA LYS A 234 4.51 -32.00 -3.69
C LYS A 234 5.86 -32.72 -3.78
N ALA A 235 6.91 -32.13 -3.21
CA ALA A 235 8.23 -32.74 -3.15
C ALA A 235 8.88 -32.43 -1.79
N PRO A 236 9.68 -33.34 -1.22
CA PRO A 236 10.34 -33.12 0.07
C PRO A 236 11.47 -32.10 -0.01
N ALA A 237 12.15 -32.02 -1.15
CA ALA A 237 13.17 -31.01 -1.41
C ALA A 237 12.52 -29.73 -1.97
N ARG A 238 12.76 -28.59 -1.30
CA ARG A 238 12.24 -27.27 -1.73
C ARG A 238 12.59 -26.95 -3.18
N LEU A 239 13.83 -27.17 -3.59
CA LEU A 239 14.26 -26.91 -4.96
C LEU A 239 13.40 -27.69 -5.99
N GLN A 240 13.13 -28.96 -5.74
CA GLN A 240 12.28 -29.76 -6.63
C GLN A 240 10.82 -29.27 -6.59
N ARG A 241 10.34 -28.88 -5.41
CA ARG A 241 9.00 -28.31 -5.24
C ARG A 241 8.83 -27.00 -6.03
N THR A 242 9.83 -26.13 -5.96
CA THR A 242 9.91 -24.88 -6.72
C THR A 242 9.85 -25.12 -8.23
N ILE A 243 10.59 -26.10 -8.73
CA ILE A 243 10.56 -26.51 -10.15
C ILE A 243 9.16 -27.02 -10.54
N ASN A 244 8.57 -27.88 -9.72
CA ASN A 244 7.22 -28.42 -9.99
C ASN A 244 6.16 -27.31 -10.08
N ILE A 245 6.23 -26.31 -9.19
CA ILE A 245 5.33 -25.14 -9.22
C ILE A 245 5.53 -24.34 -10.50
N ARG A 246 6.79 -24.04 -10.85
CA ARG A 246 7.14 -23.28 -12.06
C ARG A 246 6.54 -23.92 -13.30
N ASP A 247 6.81 -25.20 -13.50
CA ASP A 247 6.45 -25.91 -14.74
C ASP A 247 4.93 -26.05 -14.85
N GLN A 248 4.25 -26.32 -13.72
CA GLN A 248 2.80 -26.38 -13.67
C GLN A 248 2.16 -25.01 -13.95
N PHE A 249 2.71 -23.93 -13.37
CA PHE A 249 2.20 -22.59 -13.59
C PHE A 249 2.42 -22.14 -15.03
N LEU A 250 3.61 -22.34 -15.59
CA LEU A 250 3.92 -21.99 -16.97
C LEU A 250 2.97 -22.70 -17.95
N LEU A 251 2.76 -24.00 -17.78
CA LEU A 251 1.85 -24.77 -18.63
C LEU A 251 0.40 -24.30 -18.48
N ALA A 252 -0.04 -24.01 -17.25
CA ALA A 252 -1.38 -23.51 -17.00
C ALA A 252 -1.59 -22.12 -17.63
N LEU A 253 -0.65 -21.21 -17.46
CA LEU A 253 -0.67 -19.87 -18.04
C LEU A 253 -0.72 -19.95 -19.56
N TYR A 254 0.22 -20.66 -20.17
CA TYR A 254 0.29 -20.85 -21.62
C TYR A 254 -1.03 -21.39 -22.18
N ARG A 255 -1.57 -22.46 -21.59
CA ARG A 255 -2.84 -23.05 -22.06
C ARG A 255 -4.04 -22.11 -21.93
N ASN A 256 -4.10 -21.30 -20.88
CA ASN A 256 -5.22 -20.38 -20.72
C ASN A 256 -5.10 -19.18 -21.66
N VAL A 257 -3.90 -18.61 -21.82
CA VAL A 257 -3.65 -17.49 -22.74
C VAL A 257 -3.85 -17.93 -24.19
N CYS A 258 -3.25 -19.04 -24.64
CA CYS A 258 -3.44 -19.51 -26.02
C CYS A 258 -4.88 -19.92 -26.37
N ARG A 259 -5.76 -20.12 -25.39
CA ARG A 259 -7.19 -20.35 -25.65
C ARG A 259 -7.96 -19.07 -25.94
N SER A 260 -7.47 -17.92 -25.48
CA SER A 260 -8.09 -16.61 -25.70
C SER A 260 -7.49 -15.84 -26.88
N LEU A 261 -6.30 -16.23 -27.37
CA LEU A 261 -5.67 -15.63 -28.55
C LEU A 261 -6.25 -16.17 -29.87
N PHE A 262 -6.32 -15.31 -30.88
CA PHE A 262 -6.51 -15.72 -32.28
C PHE A 262 -5.36 -16.62 -32.73
N GLU A 263 -5.62 -17.54 -33.68
CA GLU A 263 -4.60 -18.50 -34.16
C GLU A 263 -3.36 -17.79 -34.72
N ASP A 264 -3.56 -16.66 -35.41
CA ASP A 264 -2.48 -15.90 -36.04
C ASP A 264 -1.52 -15.26 -35.01
N ASP A 265 -1.98 -15.04 -33.77
CA ASP A 265 -1.23 -14.37 -32.71
C ASP A 265 -0.56 -15.36 -31.72
N LYS A 266 -0.63 -16.68 -31.98
CA LYS A 266 -0.07 -17.70 -31.06
C LYS A 266 1.42 -17.99 -31.25
N LEU A 267 2.03 -17.56 -32.36
CA LEU A 267 3.39 -17.90 -32.79
C LEU A 267 4.32 -16.68 -32.83
#